data_AF-A0AAN8V9I9-F1
#
_entry.id   AF-A0AAN8V9I9-F1
#
_cell.length_a   1.000
_cell.length_b   1.000
_cell.length_c   1.000
_cell.angle_alpha   90.00
_cell.angle_beta   90.00
_cell.angle_gamma   90.00
#
_symmetry.space_group_name_H-M   'P 1'
#
loop_
_entity.id
_entity.type
_entity.pdbx_description
1 polymer ?
#
loop_
_entity_poly.entity_id
_entity_poly.type
_entity_poly.pdbx_seq_one_letter_code
_entity_poly.pdbx_strand_id
1 'polypeptide(L)'
;MKVTVVSRSGREIVKGGLELNDSATVADLQEAIHHKTKKLYPSRQRLTLPVPPGSKERPVVLHYKKSLSDYVVGNSENLTVVFKDLGPQVYYSTLFFWEYLGPLLIFPIFYYYFPVYQYFGYKGKRIIYPVQTYAMYYWCFHYFKRIMETFFVHRFSHATSPLSNVFRNCAYYWTFGAYIAYYVNHPLYTPVGDLQMKIGFGFGLLCQVSNFYCHIILRNLRSPDGSGGYQIPCGFLFNIVTCANYTTEIYQWVGFNIATQTVAGYVFVVVAAMIMTNWALAKHRRLKKLFDGKEGRPKYPRRWVILPPFL
;
A
#
# COMPACT_ATOMS: atom_id res chain seq x y z
N MET A 1 -28.13 2.55 -25.48
CA MET A 1 -28.16 3.49 -24.33
C MET A 1 -27.39 4.76 -24.61
N LYS A 2 -27.94 5.94 -24.29
CA LYS A 2 -27.24 7.23 -24.39
C LYS A 2 -26.66 7.64 -23.03
N VAL A 3 -25.36 7.92 -23.00
CA VAL A 3 -24.61 8.24 -21.78
C VAL A 3 -24.11 9.67 -21.81
N THR A 4 -24.57 10.50 -20.89
CA THR A 4 -24.12 11.89 -20.75
C THR A 4 -22.99 11.96 -19.73
N VAL A 5 -21.81 12.41 -20.16
CA VAL A 5 -20.61 12.50 -19.31
C VAL A 5 -20.38 13.95 -18.89
N VAL A 6 -20.62 14.25 -17.61
CA VAL A 6 -20.54 15.60 -17.05
C VAL A 6 -19.40 15.74 -16.04
N SER A 7 -18.83 16.92 -15.90
CA SER A 7 -17.94 17.27 -14.80
C SER A 7 -18.72 17.43 -13.49
N ARG A 8 -18.01 17.57 -12.38
CA ARG A 8 -18.64 17.93 -11.08
C ARG A 8 -19.37 19.27 -11.11
N SER A 9 -19.00 20.18 -12.01
CA SER A 9 -19.67 21.47 -12.18
C SER A 9 -20.82 21.41 -13.20
N GLY A 10 -21.21 20.21 -13.64
CA GLY A 10 -22.27 20.01 -14.64
C GLY A 10 -21.86 20.27 -16.08
N ARG A 11 -20.58 20.58 -16.35
CA ARG A 11 -20.09 20.83 -17.72
C ARG A 11 -19.94 19.52 -18.47
N GLU A 12 -20.52 19.41 -19.65
CA GLU A 12 -20.31 18.26 -20.53
C GLU A 12 -18.83 18.12 -20.91
N ILE A 13 -18.27 16.94 -20.66
CA ILE A 13 -16.89 16.59 -21.05
C ILE A 13 -16.87 16.10 -22.50
N VAL A 14 -17.90 15.35 -22.91
CA VAL A 14 -18.11 14.91 -24.28
C VAL A 14 -19.39 15.57 -24.79
N LYS A 15 -19.26 16.55 -25.68
CA LYS A 15 -20.41 17.26 -26.26
C LYS A 15 -21.32 16.27 -27.01
N GLY A 16 -22.61 16.29 -26.70
CA GLY A 16 -23.62 15.45 -27.36
C GLY A 16 -23.79 14.04 -26.76
N GLY A 17 -23.05 13.72 -25.70
CA GLY A 17 -23.10 12.39 -25.06
C GLY A 17 -22.42 11.30 -25.90
N LEU A 18 -22.48 10.07 -25.39
CA LEU A 18 -21.96 8.86 -26.04
C LEU A 18 -23.09 7.85 -26.20
N GLU A 19 -23.27 7.34 -27.41
CA GLU A 19 -24.17 6.22 -27.66
C GLU A 19 -23.38 4.92 -27.55
N LEU A 20 -23.85 4.02 -26.69
CA LEU A 20 -23.25 2.72 -26.43
C LEU A 20 -24.32 1.63 -26.52
N ASN A 21 -23.90 0.43 -26.89
CA ASN A 21 -24.76 -0.75 -26.89
C ASN A 21 -25.26 -1.04 -25.46
N ASP A 22 -26.43 -1.67 -25.33
CA ASP A 22 -27.02 -1.91 -24.00
C ASP A 22 -26.27 -2.97 -23.18
N SER A 23 -25.45 -3.80 -23.85
CA SER A 23 -24.51 -4.73 -23.23
C SER A 23 -23.13 -4.13 -22.91
N ALA A 24 -22.92 -2.83 -23.18
CA ALA A 24 -21.64 -2.18 -22.97
C ALA A 24 -21.28 -2.09 -21.47
N THR A 25 -20.01 -2.32 -21.20
CA THR A 25 -19.42 -2.22 -19.88
C THR A 25 -18.93 -0.81 -19.58
N VAL A 26 -18.62 -0.56 -18.30
CA VAL A 26 -17.96 0.69 -17.90
C VAL A 26 -16.58 0.86 -18.56
N ALA A 27 -15.88 -0.23 -18.89
CA ALA A 27 -14.62 -0.16 -19.63
C ALA A 27 -14.83 0.38 -21.05
N ASP A 28 -15.88 -0.09 -21.75
CA ASP A 28 -16.22 0.38 -23.09
C ASP A 28 -16.56 1.88 -23.09
N LEU A 29 -17.25 2.36 -22.05
CA LEU A 29 -17.49 3.79 -21.84
C LEU A 29 -16.18 4.57 -21.64
N GLN A 30 -15.24 4.05 -20.87
CA GLN A 30 -13.94 4.70 -20.68
C GLN A 30 -13.14 4.77 -21.99
N GLU A 31 -13.17 3.71 -22.80
CA GLU A 31 -12.54 3.69 -24.12
C GLU A 31 -13.20 4.66 -25.09
N ALA A 32 -14.53 4.74 -25.10
CA ALA A 32 -15.27 5.70 -25.92
C ALA A 32 -14.93 7.16 -25.56
N ILE A 33 -14.80 7.47 -24.26
CA ILE A 33 -14.33 8.79 -23.79
C ILE A 33 -12.89 9.05 -24.28
N HIS A 34 -12.01 8.05 -24.22
CA HIS A 34 -10.63 8.18 -24.68
C HIS A 34 -10.54 8.39 -26.20
N HIS A 35 -11.39 7.73 -26.98
CA HIS A 35 -11.46 7.91 -28.43
C HIS A 35 -11.83 9.35 -28.81
N LYS A 36 -12.78 9.97 -28.10
CA LYS A 36 -13.16 11.37 -28.30
C LYS A 36 -12.14 12.35 -27.71
N THR A 37 -11.51 11.99 -26.59
CA THR A 37 -10.52 12.84 -25.89
C THR A 37 -9.25 12.04 -25.60
N LYS A 38 -8.30 12.02 -26.54
CA LYS A 38 -7.08 11.20 -26.45
C LYS A 38 -6.23 11.45 -25.19
N LYS A 39 -6.32 12.62 -24.57
CA LYS A 39 -5.63 12.94 -23.30
C LYS A 39 -6.18 12.17 -22.07
N LEU A 40 -7.41 11.67 -22.15
CA LEU A 40 -8.12 10.99 -21.06
C LEU A 40 -8.13 9.48 -21.27
N TYR A 41 -6.98 8.83 -21.10
CA TYR A 41 -6.89 7.37 -21.17
C TYR A 41 -7.64 6.70 -19.99
N PRO A 42 -8.14 5.46 -20.15
CA PRO A 42 -9.10 4.84 -19.22
C PRO A 42 -8.72 4.88 -17.73
N SER A 43 -7.46 4.59 -17.38
CA SER A 43 -7.03 4.58 -15.98
C SER A 43 -6.99 5.97 -15.31
N ARG A 44 -6.95 7.06 -16.09
CA ARG A 44 -7.08 8.44 -15.59
C ARG A 44 -8.52 8.82 -15.25
N GLN A 45 -9.49 8.05 -15.74
CA GLN A 45 -10.91 8.35 -15.61
C GLN A 45 -11.50 7.73 -14.35
N ARG A 46 -12.11 8.56 -13.51
CA ARG A 46 -12.99 8.07 -12.44
C ARG A 46 -14.43 8.47 -12.74
N LEU A 47 -15.26 7.45 -12.92
CA LEU A 47 -16.66 7.60 -13.25
C LEU A 47 -17.53 7.29 -12.02
N THR A 48 -18.47 8.19 -11.71
CA THR A 48 -19.37 8.06 -10.56
C THR A 48 -20.79 8.43 -10.93
N LEU A 49 -21.78 7.85 -10.25
CA LEU A 49 -23.16 8.30 -10.36
C LEU A 49 -23.33 9.70 -9.76
N PRO A 50 -24.24 10.52 -10.32
CA PRO A 50 -24.57 11.83 -9.78
C PRO A 50 -25.16 11.67 -8.38
N VAL A 51 -24.77 12.57 -7.49
CA VAL A 51 -25.23 12.60 -6.10
C VAL A 51 -26.11 13.85 -5.95
N PRO A 52 -27.31 13.75 -5.36
CA PRO A 52 -28.17 14.91 -5.16
C PRO A 52 -27.46 16.01 -4.37
N PRO A 53 -27.61 17.29 -4.76
CA PRO A 53 -27.05 18.42 -4.02
C PRO A 53 -27.50 18.39 -2.55
N GLY A 54 -26.55 18.44 -1.62
CA GLY A 54 -26.83 18.45 -0.18
C GLY A 54 -26.91 17.08 0.51
N SER A 55 -26.85 15.97 -0.23
CA SER A 55 -26.78 14.64 0.40
C SER A 55 -25.37 14.34 0.96
N LYS A 56 -25.32 13.72 2.15
CA LYS A 56 -24.05 13.30 2.80
C LYS A 56 -23.52 11.95 2.27
N GLU A 57 -24.18 11.37 1.27
CA GLU A 57 -23.83 10.06 0.74
C GLU A 57 -22.60 10.13 -0.17
N ARG A 58 -21.80 9.06 -0.15
CA ARG A 58 -20.61 8.98 -1.01
C ARG A 58 -21.04 8.57 -2.42
N PRO A 59 -20.51 9.22 -3.47
CA PRO A 59 -20.83 8.86 -4.84
C PRO A 59 -20.46 7.40 -5.13
N VAL A 60 -21.39 6.67 -5.72
CA VAL A 60 -21.19 5.30 -6.16
C VAL A 60 -20.20 5.32 -7.33
N VAL A 61 -19.08 4.61 -7.17
CA VAL A 61 -18.05 4.49 -8.20
C VAL A 61 -18.44 3.35 -9.14
N LEU A 62 -18.42 3.63 -10.44
CA LEU A 62 -18.69 2.64 -11.48
C LEU A 62 -17.50 1.68 -11.60
N HIS A 63 -17.79 0.38 -11.61
CA HIS A 63 -16.77 -0.66 -11.67
C HIS A 63 -16.53 -1.07 -13.13
N TYR A 64 -15.29 -1.05 -13.59
CA TYR A 64 -14.93 -1.24 -15.01
C TYR A 64 -15.51 -2.52 -15.65
N LYS A 65 -15.60 -3.62 -14.90
CA LYS A 65 -16.18 -4.90 -15.37
C LYS A 65 -17.71 -4.99 -15.37
N LYS A 66 -18.41 -4.07 -14.70
CA LYS A 66 -19.87 -4.14 -14.60
C LYS A 66 -20.52 -3.56 -15.85
N SER A 67 -21.68 -4.10 -16.20
CA SER A 67 -22.50 -3.56 -17.28
C SER A 67 -23.00 -2.16 -16.90
N LEU A 68 -23.13 -1.27 -17.88
CA LEU A 68 -23.75 0.03 -17.66
C LEU A 68 -25.24 -0.11 -17.28
N SER A 69 -25.90 -1.17 -17.76
CA SER A 69 -27.29 -1.50 -17.41
C SER A 69 -27.49 -1.73 -15.91
N ASP A 70 -26.49 -2.24 -15.20
CA ASP A 70 -26.56 -2.48 -13.74
C ASP A 70 -26.70 -1.19 -12.94
N TYR A 71 -26.39 -0.04 -13.55
CA TYR A 71 -26.39 1.27 -12.94
C TYR A 71 -27.52 2.17 -13.40
N VAL A 72 -28.34 1.71 -14.34
CA VAL A 72 -29.54 2.42 -14.77
C VAL A 72 -30.68 2.11 -13.80
N VAL A 73 -31.32 3.17 -13.29
CA VAL A 73 -32.50 3.05 -12.44
C VAL A 73 -33.75 3.17 -13.32
N GLY A 74 -34.49 2.06 -13.46
CA GLY A 74 -35.73 1.99 -14.26
C GLY A 74 -35.52 1.84 -15.78
N ASN A 75 -36.57 2.06 -16.58
CA ASN A 75 -36.55 2.01 -18.06
C ASN A 75 -35.96 3.28 -18.71
N SER A 76 -34.96 3.91 -18.07
CA SER A 76 -34.38 5.15 -18.58
C SER A 76 -33.33 4.84 -19.65
N GLU A 77 -33.54 5.27 -20.89
CA GLU A 77 -32.56 5.11 -21.98
C GLU A 77 -31.30 6.01 -21.82
N ASN A 78 -31.36 6.95 -20.86
CA ASN A 78 -30.32 7.95 -20.61
C ASN A 78 -29.64 7.72 -19.25
N LEU A 79 -28.32 7.55 -19.26
CA LEU A 79 -27.48 7.45 -18.07
C LEU A 79 -26.58 8.68 -17.94
N THR A 80 -26.70 9.42 -16.84
CA THR A 80 -25.77 10.53 -16.54
C THR A 80 -24.66 10.05 -15.63
N VAL A 81 -23.41 10.31 -16.03
CA VAL A 81 -22.20 9.92 -15.30
C VAL A 81 -21.33 11.14 -15.02
N VAL A 82 -20.88 11.25 -13.78
CA VAL A 82 -19.93 12.29 -13.37
C VAL A 82 -18.50 11.80 -13.59
N PHE A 83 -17.77 12.52 -14.42
CA PHE A 83 -16.37 12.33 -14.70
C PHE A 83 -15.47 13.12 -13.74
N LYS A 84 -14.45 12.45 -13.22
CA LYS A 84 -13.33 13.07 -12.51
C LYS A 84 -12.00 12.63 -13.11
N ASP A 85 -11.19 13.61 -13.46
CA ASP A 85 -9.80 13.41 -13.85
C ASP A 85 -8.92 13.11 -12.62
N LEU A 86 -8.23 11.98 -12.61
CA LEU A 86 -7.31 11.57 -11.54
C LEU A 86 -5.87 12.07 -11.74
N GLY A 87 -5.56 12.66 -12.90
CA GLY A 87 -4.20 13.00 -13.32
C GLY A 87 -3.38 11.77 -13.77
N PRO A 88 -2.08 11.95 -14.07
CA PRO A 88 -1.20 10.86 -14.48
C PRO A 88 -1.21 9.71 -13.47
N GLN A 89 -1.49 8.50 -13.96
CA GLN A 89 -1.58 7.28 -13.17
C GLN A 89 -0.44 6.31 -13.52
N VAL A 90 0.02 5.56 -12.52
CA VAL A 90 0.98 4.46 -12.65
C VAL A 90 0.44 3.19 -12.00
N TYR A 91 0.94 2.03 -12.40
CA TYR A 91 0.57 0.78 -11.74
C TYR A 91 1.08 0.72 -10.30
N TYR A 92 0.31 0.08 -9.41
CA TYR A 92 0.75 -0.12 -8.03
C TYR A 92 2.05 -0.93 -7.94
N SER A 93 2.26 -1.91 -8.82
CA SER A 93 3.52 -2.65 -8.89
C SER A 93 4.72 -1.75 -9.14
N THR A 94 4.59 -0.80 -10.07
CA THR A 94 5.63 0.21 -10.35
C THR A 94 5.87 1.13 -9.16
N LEU A 95 4.80 1.59 -8.49
CA LEU A 95 4.91 2.43 -7.31
C LEU A 95 5.69 1.73 -6.20
N PHE A 96 5.30 0.50 -5.84
CA PHE A 96 5.94 -0.26 -4.78
C PHE A 96 7.37 -0.68 -5.14
N PHE A 97 7.64 -0.99 -6.41
CA PHE A 97 8.99 -1.27 -6.87
C PHE A 97 9.94 -0.10 -6.57
N TRP A 98 9.61 1.12 -7.02
CA TRP A 98 10.46 2.29 -6.79
C TRP A 98 10.53 2.70 -5.32
N GLU A 99 9.42 2.54 -4.58
CA GLU A 99 9.37 2.76 -3.13
C GLU A 99 10.43 1.90 -2.39
N TYR A 100 10.54 0.62 -2.75
CA TYR A 100 11.42 -0.35 -2.09
C TYR A 100 12.83 -0.43 -2.68
N LEU A 101 13.01 -0.07 -3.95
CA LEU A 101 14.31 -0.11 -4.61
C LEU A 101 15.32 0.85 -3.96
N GLY A 102 14.88 2.05 -3.55
CA GLY A 102 15.76 3.02 -2.90
C GLY A 102 16.42 2.48 -1.65
N PRO A 103 15.66 2.09 -0.61
CA PRO A 103 16.23 1.50 0.61
C PRO A 103 17.11 0.28 0.35
N LEU A 104 16.78 -0.54 -0.65
CA LEU A 104 17.58 -1.70 -1.04
C LEU A 104 18.97 -1.31 -1.57
N LEU A 105 19.08 -0.21 -2.32
CA LEU A 105 20.34 0.27 -2.88
C LEU A 105 21.11 1.19 -1.92
N ILE A 106 20.39 2.07 -1.21
CA ILE A 106 20.97 3.08 -0.33
C ILE A 106 21.73 2.44 0.84
N PHE A 107 21.16 1.40 1.46
CA PHE A 107 21.80 0.80 2.64
C PHE A 107 23.17 0.16 2.31
N PRO A 108 23.30 -0.67 1.25
CA PRO A 108 24.60 -1.13 0.76
C PRO A 108 25.57 -0.01 0.40
N ILE A 109 25.11 1.12 -0.15
CA ILE A 109 25.99 2.25 -0.48
C ILE A 109 26.65 2.78 0.81
N PHE A 110 25.90 3.01 1.88
CA PHE A 110 26.50 3.41 3.16
C PHE A 110 27.39 2.31 3.77
N TYR A 111 27.07 1.03 3.55
CA TYR A 111 27.89 -0.08 4.04
C TYR A 111 29.23 -0.22 3.29
N TYR A 112 29.24 -0.20 1.96
CA TYR A 112 30.45 -0.44 1.16
C TYR A 112 31.22 0.83 0.80
N TYR A 113 30.53 1.94 0.53
CA TYR A 113 31.14 3.18 0.07
C TYR A 113 31.51 4.08 1.26
N PHE A 114 32.59 3.70 1.96
CA PHE A 114 33.13 4.46 3.08
C PHE A 114 33.39 5.96 2.82
N PRO A 115 33.82 6.40 1.61
CA PRO A 115 34.03 7.82 1.32
C PRO A 115 32.82 8.73 1.59
N VAL A 116 31.59 8.21 1.66
CA VAL A 116 30.41 9.00 2.07
C VAL A 116 30.65 9.69 3.41
N TYR A 117 31.23 9.00 4.39
CA TYR A 117 31.50 9.57 5.71
C TYR A 117 32.66 10.58 5.70
N GLN A 118 33.59 10.47 4.75
CA GLN A 118 34.66 11.44 4.58
C GLN A 118 34.14 12.78 4.07
N TYR A 119 33.15 12.77 3.17
CA TYR A 119 32.44 13.99 2.76
C TYR A 119 31.71 14.67 3.93
N PHE A 120 31.26 13.90 4.91
CA PHE A 120 30.68 14.42 6.15
C PHE A 120 31.73 14.77 7.23
N GLY A 121 33.03 14.81 6.89
CA GLY A 121 34.10 15.29 7.75
C GLY A 121 34.82 14.21 8.56
N TYR A 122 34.50 12.93 8.38
CA TYR A 122 35.16 11.85 9.12
C TYR A 122 36.49 11.42 8.46
N LYS A 123 37.62 11.61 9.15
CA LYS A 123 38.96 11.30 8.64
C LYS A 123 39.57 9.98 9.17
N GLY A 124 38.82 9.23 9.97
CA GLY A 124 39.29 7.99 10.59
C GLY A 124 39.20 6.76 9.67
N LYS A 125 39.76 5.63 10.14
CA LYS A 125 39.51 4.31 9.53
C LYS A 125 38.21 3.73 10.10
N ARG A 126 37.46 2.98 9.30
CA ARG A 126 36.24 2.28 9.76
C ARG A 126 36.55 0.84 10.10
N ILE A 127 36.11 0.42 11.29
CA ILE A 127 36.02 -0.98 11.67
C ILE A 127 34.58 -1.41 11.43
N ILE A 128 34.39 -2.53 10.73
CA ILE A 128 33.06 -3.08 10.47
C ILE A 128 32.76 -4.15 11.50
N TYR A 129 31.72 -3.94 12.31
CA TYR A 129 31.26 -4.90 13.28
C TYR A 129 30.30 -5.91 12.65
N PRO A 130 30.21 -7.16 13.17
CA PRO A 130 29.27 -8.17 12.69
C PRO A 130 27.83 -7.65 12.61
N VAL A 131 27.38 -6.89 13.61
CA VAL A 131 26.03 -6.28 13.65
C VAL A 131 25.73 -5.49 12.38
N GLN A 132 26.69 -4.72 11.85
CA GLN A 132 26.49 -3.90 10.65
C GLN A 132 26.33 -4.77 9.41
N THR A 133 27.11 -5.85 9.32
CA THR A 133 27.02 -6.83 8.23
C THR A 133 25.71 -7.59 8.26
N TYR A 134 25.27 -8.07 9.44
CA TYR A 134 23.97 -8.71 9.59
C TYR A 134 22.81 -7.74 9.34
N ALA A 135 22.94 -6.47 9.77
CA ALA A 135 21.95 -5.44 9.49
C ALA A 135 21.81 -5.20 7.98
N MET A 136 22.93 -5.14 7.25
CA MET A 136 22.93 -5.00 5.79
C MET A 136 22.23 -6.17 5.10
N TYR A 137 22.56 -7.41 5.46
CA TYR A 137 21.88 -8.58 4.88
C TYR A 137 20.40 -8.63 5.23
N TYR A 138 20.04 -8.39 6.49
CA TYR A 138 18.66 -8.35 6.96
C TYR A 138 17.85 -7.29 6.21
N TRP A 139 18.41 -6.08 6.06
CA TRP A 139 17.79 -4.96 5.38
C TRP A 139 17.57 -5.25 3.89
N CYS A 140 18.62 -5.76 3.22
CA CYS A 140 18.52 -6.12 1.81
C CYS A 140 17.51 -7.24 1.59
N PHE A 141 17.53 -8.27 2.44
CA PHE A 141 16.56 -9.37 2.38
C PHE A 141 15.13 -8.86 2.59
N HIS A 142 14.91 -7.96 3.55
CA HIS A 142 13.60 -7.31 3.75
C HIS A 142 13.09 -6.66 2.47
N TYR A 143 13.84 -5.70 1.91
CA TYR A 143 13.36 -4.93 0.75
C TYR A 143 13.33 -5.76 -0.54
N PHE A 144 14.25 -6.70 -0.71
CA PHE A 144 14.20 -7.67 -1.80
C PHE A 144 12.91 -8.50 -1.72
N LYS A 145 12.61 -9.07 -0.55
CA LYS A 145 11.37 -9.80 -0.29
C LYS A 145 10.14 -8.92 -0.60
N ARG A 146 10.10 -7.66 -0.16
CA ARG A 146 8.99 -6.73 -0.46
C ARG A 146 8.81 -6.47 -1.96
N ILE A 147 9.90 -6.37 -2.72
CA ILE A 147 9.86 -6.24 -4.18
C ILE A 147 9.32 -7.54 -4.81
N MET A 148 9.82 -8.69 -4.40
CA MET A 148 9.33 -9.99 -4.90
C MET A 148 7.84 -10.20 -4.58
N GLU A 149 7.41 -9.88 -3.35
CA GLU A 149 5.99 -9.93 -2.96
C GLU A 149 5.12 -9.03 -3.85
N THR A 150 5.63 -7.85 -4.22
CA THR A 150 4.91 -6.90 -5.07
C THR A 150 4.60 -7.48 -6.44
N PHE A 151 5.52 -8.22 -7.05
CA PHE A 151 5.33 -8.81 -8.38
C PHE A 151 4.65 -10.18 -8.35
N PHE A 152 4.95 -11.01 -7.34
CA PHE A 152 4.56 -12.43 -7.36
C PHE A 152 3.46 -12.81 -6.36
N VAL A 153 3.17 -11.97 -5.36
CA VAL A 153 2.23 -12.29 -4.28
C VAL A 153 1.05 -11.33 -4.24
N HIS A 154 1.29 -10.02 -4.30
CA HIS A 154 0.24 -9.02 -4.13
C HIS A 154 -0.78 -9.03 -5.28
N ARG A 155 -2.06 -9.06 -4.91
CA ARG A 155 -3.21 -8.86 -5.81
C ARG A 155 -3.90 -7.55 -5.46
N PHE A 156 -3.72 -6.53 -6.29
CA PHE A 156 -4.27 -5.19 -6.04
C PHE A 156 -5.73 -5.09 -6.48
N SER A 157 -6.56 -4.42 -5.67
CA SER A 157 -7.98 -4.16 -6.01
C SER A 157 -8.17 -2.99 -6.97
N HIS A 158 -7.23 -2.05 -6.96
CA HIS A 158 -7.13 -0.97 -7.94
C HIS A 158 -5.87 -1.19 -8.75
N ALA A 159 -5.96 -1.02 -10.07
CA ALA A 159 -4.82 -1.24 -10.94
C ALA A 159 -3.76 -0.13 -10.79
N THR A 160 -4.19 1.11 -10.52
CA THR A 160 -3.31 2.28 -10.60
C THR A 160 -3.41 3.25 -9.43
N SER A 161 -2.35 4.03 -9.25
CA SER A 161 -2.23 5.12 -8.28
C SER A 161 -1.76 6.42 -8.96
N PRO A 162 -2.09 7.60 -8.43
CA PRO A 162 -1.52 8.87 -8.89
C PRO A 162 0.00 8.87 -8.85
N LEU A 163 0.64 9.39 -9.91
CA LEU A 163 2.11 9.47 -10.02
C LEU A 163 2.75 10.25 -8.86
N SER A 164 2.09 11.29 -8.34
CA SER A 164 2.57 12.06 -7.19
C SER A 164 2.77 11.21 -5.93
N ASN A 165 2.01 10.11 -5.78
CA ASN A 165 2.20 9.19 -4.66
C ASN A 165 3.53 8.44 -4.76
N VAL A 166 4.05 8.19 -5.97
CA VAL A 166 5.36 7.55 -6.15
C VAL A 166 6.44 8.42 -5.53
N PHE A 167 6.49 9.70 -5.88
CA PHE A 167 7.49 10.63 -5.35
C PHE A 167 7.38 10.79 -3.84
N ARG A 168 6.16 10.95 -3.31
CA ARG A 168 5.93 11.06 -1.86
C ARG A 168 6.39 9.80 -1.12
N ASN A 169 6.06 8.62 -1.62
CA ASN A 169 6.44 7.37 -0.99
C ASN A 169 7.95 7.13 -1.10
N CYS A 170 8.54 7.35 -2.27
CA CYS A 170 10.00 7.26 -2.43
C CYS A 170 10.71 8.22 -1.49
N ALA A 171 10.29 9.49 -1.41
CA ALA A 171 10.88 10.45 -0.48
C ALA A 171 10.83 9.94 0.98
N TYR A 172 9.69 9.42 1.44
CA TYR A 172 9.57 8.84 2.78
C TYR A 172 10.50 7.64 2.99
N TYR A 173 10.40 6.62 2.14
CA TYR A 173 11.15 5.37 2.31
C TYR A 173 12.66 5.58 2.14
N TRP A 174 13.08 6.35 1.13
CA TRP A 174 14.48 6.56 0.81
C TRP A 174 15.15 7.44 1.86
N THR A 175 14.45 8.46 2.39
CA THR A 175 14.99 9.30 3.46
C THR A 175 15.18 8.51 4.75
N PHE A 176 14.17 7.74 5.18
CA PHE A 176 14.33 6.88 6.36
C PHE A 176 15.37 5.79 6.13
N GLY A 177 15.44 5.22 4.92
CA GLY A 177 16.48 4.25 4.56
C GLY A 177 17.88 4.84 4.64
N ALA A 178 18.10 6.04 4.11
CA ALA A 178 19.36 6.76 4.22
C ALA A 178 19.69 7.11 5.67
N TYR A 179 18.71 7.59 6.44
CA TYR A 179 18.88 7.95 7.84
C TYR A 179 19.32 6.74 8.68
N ILE A 180 18.63 5.60 8.58
CA ILE A 180 19.01 4.40 9.32
C ILE A 180 20.35 3.85 8.83
N ALA A 181 20.55 3.78 7.51
CA ALA A 181 21.80 3.30 6.93
C ALA A 181 22.99 4.14 7.38
N TYR A 182 22.86 5.47 7.44
CA TYR A 182 23.90 6.37 7.92
C TYR A 182 24.34 6.03 9.34
N TYR A 183 23.40 5.93 10.29
CA TYR A 183 23.72 5.71 11.71
C TYR A 183 24.20 4.28 11.99
N VAL A 184 23.58 3.26 11.38
CA VAL A 184 23.99 1.86 11.59
C VAL A 184 25.39 1.61 11.01
N ASN A 185 25.72 2.23 9.87
CA ASN A 185 27.02 2.05 9.22
C ASN A 185 28.06 3.11 9.64
N HIS A 186 27.69 4.03 10.55
CA HIS A 186 28.56 5.12 10.95
C HIS A 186 29.86 4.59 11.59
N PRO A 187 31.02 5.23 11.37
CA PRO A 187 32.29 4.76 11.94
C PRO A 187 32.36 4.80 13.46
N LEU A 188 31.55 5.66 14.08
CA LEU A 188 31.39 5.76 15.54
C LEU A 188 30.28 4.87 16.11
N TYR A 189 29.74 3.96 15.30
CA TYR A 189 28.71 3.02 15.74
C TYR A 189 29.28 2.05 16.78
N THR A 190 28.59 1.94 17.92
CA THR A 190 28.93 0.98 18.98
C THR A 190 27.96 -0.20 18.93
N PRO A 191 28.43 -1.44 18.69
CA PRO A 191 27.56 -2.61 18.59
C PRO A 191 27.04 -3.04 19.96
N VAL A 192 25.91 -3.73 19.94
CA VAL A 192 25.37 -4.45 21.10
C VAL A 192 26.14 -5.75 21.36
N GLY A 193 25.91 -6.40 22.50
CA GLY A 193 26.49 -7.71 22.79
C GLY A 193 26.02 -8.80 21.81
N ASP A 194 26.86 -9.81 21.58
CA ASP A 194 26.61 -10.88 20.59
C ASP A 194 25.27 -11.61 20.81
N LEU A 195 24.93 -11.91 22.06
CA LEU A 195 23.64 -12.54 22.40
C LEU A 195 22.45 -11.65 22.02
N GLN A 196 22.52 -10.36 22.33
CA GLN A 196 21.45 -9.41 22.01
C GLN A 196 21.29 -9.23 20.50
N MET A 197 22.40 -9.15 19.76
CA MET A 197 22.40 -9.10 18.30
C MET A 197 21.67 -10.32 17.72
N LYS A 198 22.02 -11.53 18.16
CA LYS A 198 21.43 -12.78 17.70
C LYS A 198 19.94 -12.87 18.02
N ILE A 199 19.53 -12.49 19.23
CA ILE A 199 18.12 -12.46 19.63
C ILE A 199 17.34 -11.46 18.77
N GLY A 200 17.86 -10.24 18.60
CA GLY A 200 17.19 -9.20 17.83
C GLY A 200 16.98 -9.59 16.36
N PHE A 201 18.03 -10.05 15.68
CA PHE A 201 17.90 -10.50 14.28
C PHE A 201 17.10 -11.80 14.14
N GLY A 202 17.25 -12.75 15.08
CA GLY A 202 16.47 -13.99 15.08
C GLY A 202 14.96 -13.74 15.22
N PHE A 203 14.58 -12.91 16.19
CA PHE A 203 13.19 -12.46 16.36
C PHE A 203 12.71 -11.67 15.12
N GLY A 204 13.53 -10.74 14.64
CA GLY A 204 13.22 -9.93 13.46
C GLY A 204 12.98 -10.78 12.22
N LEU A 205 13.76 -11.84 12.00
CA LEU A 205 13.64 -12.73 10.86
C LEU A 205 12.38 -13.60 10.97
N LEU A 206 12.08 -14.13 12.15
CA LEU A 206 10.83 -14.87 12.41
C LEU A 206 9.60 -14.00 12.08
N CYS A 207 9.60 -12.74 12.51
CA CYS A 207 8.52 -11.81 12.19
C CYS A 207 8.44 -11.49 10.69
N GLN A 208 9.58 -11.43 9.99
CA GLN A 208 9.62 -11.21 8.55
C GLN A 208 9.06 -12.39 7.74
N VAL A 209 9.34 -13.62 8.16
CA VAL A 209 8.69 -14.82 7.60
C VAL A 209 7.19 -14.83 7.91
N SER A 210 6.82 -14.48 9.14
CA SER A 210 5.41 -14.37 9.54
C SER A 210 4.66 -13.32 8.72
N ASN A 211 5.30 -12.20 8.39
CA ASN A 211 4.75 -11.16 7.52
C ASN A 211 4.54 -11.67 6.08
N PHE A 212 5.48 -12.45 5.54
CA PHE A 212 5.32 -13.10 4.22
C PHE A 212 4.11 -14.02 4.21
N TYR A 213 3.98 -14.85 5.25
CA TYR A 213 2.84 -15.74 5.40
C TYR A 213 1.52 -14.97 5.49
N CYS A 214 1.49 -13.84 6.21
CA CYS A 214 0.33 -12.96 6.22
C CYS A 214 -0.03 -12.45 4.82
N HIS A 215 0.95 -12.09 3.98
CA HIS A 215 0.70 -11.65 2.60
C HIS A 215 0.16 -12.78 1.71
N ILE A 216 0.60 -14.03 1.90
CA ILE A 216 0.03 -15.19 1.21
C ILE A 216 -1.46 -15.36 1.60
N ILE A 217 -1.79 -15.29 2.89
CA ILE A 217 -3.19 -15.38 3.35
C ILE A 217 -4.02 -14.27 2.69
N LEU A 218 -3.51 -13.02 2.69
CA LEU A 218 -4.20 -11.89 2.07
C LEU A 218 -4.37 -12.02 0.57
N ARG A 219 -3.40 -12.62 -0.15
CA ARG A 219 -3.51 -12.93 -1.58
C ARG A 219 -4.68 -13.87 -1.85
N ASN A 220 -4.87 -14.88 -1.01
CA ASN A 220 -5.88 -15.92 -1.20
C ASN A 220 -7.32 -15.43 -0.95
N LEU A 221 -7.50 -14.25 -0.35
CA LEU A 221 -8.81 -13.60 -0.21
C LEU A 221 -9.33 -12.97 -1.52
N ARG A 222 -8.52 -12.98 -2.57
CA ARG A 222 -8.87 -12.44 -3.89
C ARG A 222 -8.67 -13.50 -4.96
N SER A 223 -9.51 -13.48 -5.97
CA SER A 223 -9.33 -14.30 -7.16
C SER A 223 -8.08 -13.88 -7.95
N PRO A 224 -7.57 -14.73 -8.86
CA PRO A 224 -6.34 -14.46 -9.62
C PRO A 224 -6.33 -13.11 -10.36
N ASP A 225 -7.49 -12.66 -10.82
CA ASP A 225 -7.70 -11.40 -11.53
C ASP A 225 -7.77 -10.17 -10.59
N GLY A 226 -7.57 -10.36 -9.28
CA GLY A 226 -7.66 -9.31 -8.26
C GLY A 226 -9.09 -8.92 -7.88
N SER A 227 -10.10 -9.57 -8.47
CA SER A 227 -11.49 -9.41 -8.04
C SER A 227 -11.77 -10.18 -6.74
N GLY A 228 -12.94 -9.94 -6.16
CA GLY A 228 -13.26 -10.36 -4.80
C GLY A 228 -13.61 -9.16 -3.95
N GLY A 229 -14.84 -9.17 -3.44
CA GLY A 229 -15.29 -8.19 -2.46
C GLY A 229 -14.43 -8.19 -1.21
N TYR A 230 -14.75 -7.33 -0.26
CA TYR A 230 -14.11 -7.42 1.05
C TYR A 230 -14.44 -8.77 1.69
N GLN A 231 -13.42 -9.45 2.22
CA GLN A 231 -13.54 -10.69 2.99
C GLN A 231 -12.85 -10.52 4.35
N ILE A 232 -13.24 -11.32 5.34
CA ILE A 232 -12.59 -11.36 6.65
C ILE A 232 -11.38 -12.29 6.56
N PRO A 233 -10.15 -11.81 6.79
CA PRO A 233 -8.98 -12.68 6.84
C PRO A 233 -9.09 -13.64 8.03
N CYS A 234 -8.81 -14.93 7.81
CA CYS A 234 -8.81 -15.96 8.84
C CYS A 234 -7.51 -16.79 8.76
N GLY A 235 -7.11 -17.37 9.89
CA GLY A 235 -5.88 -18.16 10.03
C GLY A 235 -4.70 -17.37 10.60
N PHE A 236 -3.78 -18.08 11.26
CA PHE A 236 -2.60 -17.51 11.91
C PHE A 236 -2.97 -16.35 12.85
N LEU A 237 -2.14 -15.31 12.91
CA LEU A 237 -2.37 -14.10 13.69
C LEU A 237 -3.65 -13.35 13.29
N PHE A 238 -4.21 -13.57 12.09
CA PHE A 238 -5.48 -12.92 11.73
C PHE A 238 -6.63 -13.37 12.62
N ASN A 239 -6.54 -14.51 13.31
CA ASN A 239 -7.54 -14.94 14.28
C ASN A 239 -7.58 -14.04 15.54
N ILE A 240 -6.46 -13.40 15.86
CA ILE A 240 -6.26 -12.61 17.08
C ILE A 240 -6.30 -11.11 16.78
N VAL A 241 -5.67 -10.70 15.68
CA VAL A 241 -5.55 -9.29 15.27
C VAL A 241 -6.09 -9.04 13.87
N THR A 242 -6.54 -7.81 13.63
CA THR A 242 -7.16 -7.44 12.34
C THR A 242 -6.13 -7.25 11.24
N CYS A 243 -4.99 -6.65 11.55
CA CYS A 243 -3.91 -6.37 10.59
C CYS A 243 -2.63 -7.11 10.96
N ALA A 244 -2.67 -8.45 10.94
CA ALA A 244 -1.53 -9.30 11.30
C ALA A 244 -0.26 -9.01 10.50
N ASN A 245 -0.41 -8.62 9.23
CA ASN A 245 0.71 -8.21 8.39
C ASN A 245 1.40 -6.94 8.93
N TYR A 246 0.66 -5.96 9.43
CA TYR A 246 1.25 -4.75 10.05
C TYR A 246 1.84 -5.06 11.43
N THR A 247 1.20 -5.93 12.21
CA THR A 247 1.73 -6.39 13.50
C THR A 247 3.12 -7.01 13.32
N THR A 248 3.22 -7.99 12.43
CA THR A 248 4.50 -8.67 12.12
C THR A 248 5.51 -7.73 11.49
N GLU A 249 5.08 -6.75 10.68
CA GLU A 249 5.94 -5.68 10.15
C GLU A 249 6.54 -4.82 11.27
N ILE A 250 5.74 -4.40 12.26
CA ILE A 250 6.24 -3.59 13.38
C ILE A 250 7.23 -4.41 14.23
N TYR A 251 6.87 -5.64 14.58
CA TYR A 251 7.73 -6.48 15.41
C TYR A 251 9.05 -6.86 14.73
N GLN A 252 9.07 -7.05 13.40
CA GLN A 252 10.34 -7.29 12.71
C GLN A 252 11.31 -6.11 12.85
N TRP A 253 10.78 -4.87 12.82
CA TRP A 253 11.59 -3.66 12.98
C TRP A 253 11.97 -3.40 14.44
N VAL A 254 11.14 -3.83 15.40
CA VAL A 254 11.54 -3.91 16.81
C VAL A 254 12.74 -4.85 16.96
N GLY A 255 12.70 -6.05 16.36
CA GLY A 255 13.83 -7.00 16.36
C GLY A 255 15.11 -6.41 15.76
N PHE A 256 15.00 -5.76 14.60
CA PHE A 256 16.11 -5.03 13.98
C PHE A 256 16.71 -3.97 14.92
N ASN A 257 15.87 -3.26 15.68
CA ASN A 257 16.32 -2.23 16.62
C ASN A 257 16.87 -2.77 17.94
N ILE A 258 16.43 -3.95 18.38
CA ILE A 258 17.09 -4.68 19.48
C ILE A 258 18.52 -5.05 19.08
N ALA A 259 18.74 -5.47 17.83
CA ALA A 259 20.06 -5.85 17.34
C ALA A 259 20.97 -4.66 17.00
N THR A 260 20.42 -3.54 16.52
CA THR A 260 21.22 -2.39 16.07
C THR A 260 21.30 -1.24 17.06
N GLN A 261 20.29 -1.03 17.91
CA GLN A 261 20.24 0.05 18.92
C GLN A 261 20.66 1.44 18.42
N THR A 262 20.05 1.91 17.34
CA THR A 262 20.25 3.30 16.88
C THR A 262 19.02 4.15 17.19
N VAL A 263 19.24 5.40 17.64
CA VAL A 263 18.15 6.38 17.83
C VAL A 263 17.36 6.55 16.53
N ALA A 264 18.06 6.59 15.39
CA ALA A 264 17.44 6.68 14.07
C ALA A 264 16.46 5.54 13.79
N GLY A 265 16.86 4.31 14.11
CA GLY A 265 16.00 3.15 13.94
C GLY A 265 14.79 3.15 14.90
N TYR A 266 14.95 3.54 16.17
CA TYR A 266 13.82 3.65 17.10
C TYR A 266 12.81 4.72 16.67
N VAL A 267 13.28 5.88 16.22
CA VAL A 267 12.41 6.94 15.64
C VAL A 267 11.62 6.38 14.46
N PHE A 268 12.27 5.64 13.56
CA PHE A 268 11.59 5.00 12.44
C PHE A 268 10.51 4.01 12.89
N VAL A 269 10.78 3.13 13.87
CA VAL A 269 9.76 2.18 14.38
C VAL A 269 8.55 2.91 14.91
N VAL A 270 8.74 3.98 15.69
CA VAL A 270 7.64 4.77 16.24
C VAL A 270 6.82 5.41 15.12
N VAL A 271 7.47 6.08 14.16
CA VAL A 271 6.79 6.71 13.03
C VAL A 271 6.04 5.68 12.17
N ALA A 272 6.70 4.58 11.81
CA ALA A 272 6.11 3.51 11.02
C ALA A 272 4.92 2.84 11.73
N ALA A 273 5.04 2.58 13.04
CA ALA A 273 3.97 2.02 13.85
C ALA A 273 2.76 2.96 13.94
N MET A 274 2.96 4.27 14.11
CA MET A 274 1.85 5.25 14.12
C MET A 274 1.10 5.27 12.79
N ILE A 275 1.82 5.32 11.67
CA ILE A 275 1.22 5.32 10.32
C ILE A 275 0.42 4.05 10.08
N MET A 276 1.01 2.88 10.37
CA MET A 276 0.34 1.59 10.19
C MET A 276 -0.86 1.42 11.12
N THR A 277 -0.80 1.91 12.35
CA THR A 277 -1.91 1.90 13.31
C THR A 277 -3.09 2.69 12.80
N ASN A 278 -2.87 3.89 12.25
CA ASN A 278 -3.92 4.69 11.64
C ASN A 278 -4.59 3.96 10.47
N TRP A 279 -3.81 3.29 9.61
CA TRP A 279 -4.35 2.48 8.53
C TRP A 279 -5.11 1.25 9.02
N ALA A 280 -4.64 0.58 10.07
CA ALA A 280 -5.31 -0.57 10.66
C ALA A 280 -6.64 -0.19 11.30
N LEU A 281 -6.70 0.93 12.04
CA LEU A 281 -7.94 1.44 12.63
C LEU A 281 -8.99 1.76 11.55
N ALA A 282 -8.56 2.36 10.44
CA ALA A 282 -9.44 2.59 9.30
C ALA A 282 -9.93 1.27 8.68
N LYS A 283 -9.04 0.29 8.50
CA LYS A 283 -9.40 -1.04 7.97
C LYS A 283 -10.36 -1.79 8.89
N HIS A 284 -10.09 -1.79 10.20
CA HIS A 284 -10.91 -2.43 11.23
C HIS A 284 -12.32 -1.84 11.30
N ARG A 285 -12.44 -0.51 11.34
CA ARG A 285 -13.76 0.16 11.31
C ARG A 285 -14.56 -0.19 10.06
N ARG A 286 -13.90 -0.24 8.89
CA ARG A 286 -14.55 -0.63 7.64
C ARG A 286 -15.05 -2.08 7.68
N LEU A 287 -14.22 -3.03 8.16
CA LEU A 287 -14.62 -4.43 8.27
C LEU A 287 -15.80 -4.61 9.22
N LYS A 288 -15.79 -3.96 10.41
CA LYS A 288 -16.93 -3.99 11.33
C LYS A 288 -18.23 -3.45 10.73
N LYS A 289 -18.15 -2.44 9.87
CA LYS A 289 -19.32 -1.88 9.18
C LYS A 289 -19.84 -2.80 8.07
N LEU A 290 -18.94 -3.45 7.34
CA LEU A 290 -19.31 -4.36 6.25
C LEU A 290 -19.87 -5.69 6.78
N PHE A 291 -19.37 -6.12 7.94
CA PHE A 291 -19.68 -7.39 8.59
C PHE A 291 -20.31 -7.13 9.95
N ASP A 292 -21.48 -6.50 9.95
CA ASP A 292 -22.18 -6.06 11.16
C ASP A 292 -23.10 -7.13 11.77
N GLY A 293 -23.32 -8.24 11.08
CA GLY A 293 -24.22 -9.30 11.53
C GLY A 293 -25.70 -9.06 11.23
N LYS A 294 -26.04 -7.97 10.50
CA LYS A 294 -27.43 -7.62 10.16
C LYS A 294 -27.79 -8.11 8.77
N GLU A 295 -29.09 -8.32 8.51
CA GLU A 295 -29.61 -8.69 7.17
C GLU A 295 -28.94 -9.95 6.58
N GLY A 296 -28.63 -10.95 7.42
CA GLY A 296 -27.96 -12.18 6.99
C GLY A 296 -26.46 -12.04 6.71
N ARG A 297 -25.86 -10.87 6.93
CA ARG A 297 -24.41 -10.67 6.76
C ARG A 297 -23.63 -11.33 7.90
N PRO A 298 -22.40 -11.85 7.64
CA PRO A 298 -21.58 -12.40 8.71
C PRO A 298 -21.12 -11.30 9.66
N LYS A 299 -20.97 -11.65 10.95
CA LYS A 299 -20.53 -10.72 12.00
C LYS A 299 -19.00 -10.74 12.15
N TYR A 300 -18.39 -9.56 12.18
CA TYR A 300 -16.94 -9.44 12.39
C TYR A 300 -16.55 -9.92 13.81
N PRO A 301 -15.57 -10.83 13.94
CA PRO A 301 -15.14 -11.34 15.24
C PRO A 301 -14.46 -10.27 16.09
N ARG A 302 -14.51 -10.44 17.42
CA ARG A 302 -13.79 -9.56 18.35
C ARG A 302 -12.29 -9.85 18.25
N ARG A 303 -11.53 -8.90 17.72
CA ARG A 303 -10.08 -8.98 17.49
C ARG A 303 -9.44 -7.67 17.90
N TRP A 304 -8.18 -7.74 18.32
CA TRP A 304 -7.32 -6.56 18.43
C TRP A 304 -7.08 -5.95 17.04
N VAL A 305 -6.66 -4.70 16.98
CA VAL A 305 -6.42 -3.98 15.73
C VAL A 305 -5.03 -4.31 15.19
N ILE A 306 -3.98 -4.15 16.02
CA ILE A 306 -2.59 -4.47 15.69
C ILE A 306 -1.85 -5.17 16.84
N LEU A 307 -1.85 -4.63 18.06
CA LEU A 307 -0.94 -5.06 19.13
C LEU A 307 -1.75 -5.55 20.35
N PRO A 308 -1.88 -6.86 20.57
CA PRO A 308 -2.44 -7.34 21.82
C PRO A 308 -1.48 -7.01 22.98
N PRO A 309 -1.96 -6.59 24.17
CA PRO A 309 -3.34 -6.32 24.58
C PRO A 309 -3.73 -4.83 24.53
N PHE A 310 -3.01 -3.96 23.82
CA PHE A 310 -3.22 -2.51 23.91
C PHE A 310 -4.03 -1.93 22.74
N LEU A 311 -4.07 -2.60 21.58
CA LEU A 311 -4.70 -2.10 20.34
C LEU A 311 -5.29 -3.19 19.46
#